data_AF-R4W1T5-F1
#
_entry.id   AF-R4W1T5-F1
#
_cell.length_a   1.000
_cell.length_b   1.000
_cell.length_c   1.000
_cell.angle_alpha   90.00
_cell.angle_beta   90.00
_cell.angle_gamma   90.00
#
_symmetry.space_group_name_H-M   'P 1'
#
loop_
_entity.id
_entity.type
_entity.pdbx_description
1 polymer ?
#
loop_
_entity_poly.entity_id
_entity_poly.type
_entity_poly.pdbx_seq_one_letter_code
_entity_poly.pdbx_strand_id
1 'polypeptide(L)'
;MPTPSIDVYRVVLTDSATDNDVAAARGGPGALLQYEDREAAAAAAERYSDDGDVPVRLQAPAPQDPRDVDAYLVANPERRVRRPTGSIDDGLAFETSASQYGALGEALLTSHEQDPPVLLAYARRTLDGDQDRDPAVQLETDPDPVTFRSQETGDTATWLPDCAATVTVGGAIERRLLCEVKTGNGSTERDQRRVMQWAASERDREVLLVRLDVEALPDEYTARIQEIEPQEPDREWIDDDADLTLGEFQ
;
A
#
# COMPACT_ATOMS: atom_id res chain seq x y z
N MET A 1 -29.08 -44.69 -0.93
CA MET A 1 -28.75 -43.64 -1.91
C MET A 1 -28.18 -42.47 -1.12
N PRO A 2 -26.95 -42.04 -1.37
CA PRO A 2 -26.38 -40.87 -0.69
C PRO A 2 -27.10 -39.61 -1.18
N THR A 3 -27.61 -38.82 -0.23
CA THR A 3 -28.15 -37.47 -0.48
C THR A 3 -27.03 -36.61 -1.08
N PRO A 4 -27.23 -35.86 -2.18
CA PRO A 4 -26.22 -34.91 -2.64
C PRO A 4 -25.93 -33.91 -1.51
N SER A 5 -24.66 -33.82 -1.10
CA SER A 5 -24.14 -32.70 -0.33
C SER A 5 -24.39 -31.46 -1.18
N ILE A 6 -25.29 -30.59 -0.74
CA ILE A 6 -25.37 -29.24 -1.30
C ILE A 6 -24.14 -28.53 -0.74
N ASP A 7 -23.17 -28.20 -1.59
CA ASP A 7 -22.01 -27.43 -1.17
C ASP A 7 -22.50 -26.02 -0.78
N VAL A 8 -22.60 -25.81 0.53
CA VAL A 8 -23.06 -24.55 1.13
C VAL A 8 -21.92 -23.54 1.08
N TYR A 9 -22.22 -22.30 0.68
CA TYR A 9 -21.26 -21.20 0.66
C TYR A 9 -21.11 -20.59 2.07
N ARG A 10 -19.91 -20.69 2.63
CA ARG A 10 -19.61 -20.34 4.02
C ARG A 10 -18.91 -18.99 4.12
N VAL A 11 -19.53 -18.05 4.82
CA VAL A 11 -19.03 -16.69 5.01
C VAL A 11 -18.79 -16.42 6.49
N VAL A 12 -17.58 -16.00 6.85
CA VAL A 12 -17.27 -15.60 8.24
C VAL A 12 -17.49 -14.11 8.43
N LEU A 13 -18.26 -13.73 9.46
CA LEU A 13 -18.34 -12.36 9.91
C LEU A 13 -17.02 -11.92 10.53
N THR A 14 -16.41 -10.87 10.00
CA THR A 14 -15.26 -10.24 10.65
C THR A 14 -15.71 -9.28 11.73
N ASP A 15 -14.78 -8.89 12.60
CA ASP A 15 -15.02 -7.89 13.64
C ASP A 15 -15.55 -6.58 13.03
N SER A 16 -14.91 -6.08 11.96
CA SER A 16 -15.35 -4.87 11.26
C SER A 16 -16.73 -4.98 10.63
N ALA A 17 -17.15 -6.17 10.18
CA ALA A 17 -18.51 -6.32 9.65
C ALA A 17 -19.60 -6.11 10.70
N THR A 18 -19.28 -6.20 12.00
CA THR A 18 -20.24 -5.97 13.08
C THR A 18 -20.50 -4.49 13.37
N ASP A 19 -19.77 -3.58 12.72
CA ASP A 19 -20.09 -2.15 12.70
C ASP A 19 -21.38 -1.86 11.91
N ASN A 20 -21.81 -2.78 11.05
CA ASN A 20 -23.14 -2.79 10.46
C ASN A 20 -24.10 -3.54 11.40
N ASP A 21 -25.13 -2.84 11.90
CA ASP A 21 -26.10 -3.36 12.86
C ASP A 21 -26.93 -4.54 12.32
N VAL A 22 -27.28 -4.52 11.04
CA VAL A 22 -28.00 -5.60 10.36
C VAL A 22 -27.13 -6.87 10.24
N ALA A 23 -25.84 -6.71 9.96
CA ALA A 23 -24.88 -7.81 9.93
C ALA A 23 -24.60 -8.32 11.36
N ALA A 24 -24.42 -7.44 12.34
CA ALA A 24 -24.26 -7.81 13.75
C ALA A 24 -25.46 -8.59 14.31
N ALA A 25 -26.67 -8.32 13.81
CA ALA A 25 -27.86 -9.11 14.16
C ALA A 25 -27.82 -10.55 13.65
N ARG A 26 -26.94 -10.88 12.68
CA ARG A 26 -26.73 -12.26 12.19
C ARG A 26 -25.77 -13.06 13.07
N GLY A 27 -24.98 -12.39 13.90
CA GLY A 27 -24.03 -13.00 14.81
C GLY A 27 -22.90 -12.04 15.19
N GLY A 28 -22.08 -12.45 16.18
CA GLY A 28 -20.89 -11.72 16.57
C GLY A 28 -19.68 -11.98 15.66
N PRO A 29 -18.53 -11.35 15.96
CA PRO A 29 -17.28 -11.58 15.26
C PRO A 29 -16.91 -13.06 15.23
N GLY A 30 -16.53 -13.58 14.06
CA GLY A 30 -16.22 -14.99 13.83
C GLY A 30 -17.43 -15.88 13.56
N ALA A 31 -18.66 -15.35 13.57
CA ALA A 31 -19.85 -16.14 13.24
C ALA A 31 -19.79 -16.67 11.80
N LEU A 32 -20.16 -17.94 11.62
CA LEU A 32 -20.22 -18.59 10.32
C LEU A 32 -21.64 -18.48 9.75
N LEU A 33 -21.80 -17.70 8.69
CA LEU A 33 -23.02 -17.61 7.91
C LEU A 33 -22.98 -18.61 6.74
N GLN A 34 -24.12 -19.22 6.47
CA GLN A 34 -24.29 -20.25 5.45
C GLN A 34 -25.30 -19.80 4.41
N TYR A 35 -24.92 -19.88 3.14
CA TYR A 35 -25.74 -19.50 2.00
C TYR A 35 -25.78 -20.65 0.99
N GLU A 36 -26.82 -20.68 0.16
CA GLU A 36 -26.98 -21.71 -0.87
C GLU A 36 -25.82 -21.69 -1.87
N ASP A 37 -25.39 -20.49 -2.25
CA ASP A 37 -24.28 -20.25 -3.15
C ASP A 37 -23.68 -18.85 -2.93
N ARG A 38 -22.70 -18.49 -3.76
CA ARG A 38 -22.05 -17.18 -3.74
C ARG A 38 -23.02 -16.04 -4.10
N GLU A 39 -23.99 -16.27 -4.97
CA GLU A 39 -24.94 -15.25 -5.42
C GLU A 39 -25.90 -14.86 -4.29
N ALA A 40 -26.41 -15.86 -3.57
CA ALA A 40 -27.22 -15.67 -2.37
C ALA A 40 -26.44 -14.93 -1.26
N ALA A 41 -25.15 -15.24 -1.09
CA ALA A 41 -24.29 -14.53 -0.15
C ALA A 41 -24.06 -13.07 -0.56
N ALA A 42 -23.87 -12.80 -1.85
CA ALA A 42 -23.69 -11.45 -2.36
C ALA A 42 -24.97 -10.60 -2.21
N ALA A 43 -26.13 -11.17 -2.54
CA ALA A 43 -27.42 -10.53 -2.35
C ALA A 43 -27.75 -10.28 -0.86
N ALA A 44 -27.22 -11.10 0.05
CA ALA A 44 -27.32 -10.83 1.48
C ALA A 44 -26.43 -9.65 1.90
N ALA A 45 -25.18 -9.59 1.42
CA ALA A 45 -24.28 -8.48 1.72
C ALA A 45 -24.81 -7.14 1.17
N GLU A 46 -25.43 -7.14 -0.02
CA GLU A 46 -26.10 -5.98 -0.60
C GLU A 46 -27.26 -5.50 0.30
N ARG A 47 -28.16 -6.41 0.69
CA ARG A 47 -29.25 -6.07 1.63
C ARG A 47 -28.75 -5.54 2.97
N TYR A 48 -27.69 -6.13 3.54
CA TYR A 48 -27.12 -5.63 4.79
C TYR A 48 -26.56 -4.21 4.62
N SER A 49 -25.99 -3.91 3.44
CA SER A 49 -25.50 -2.57 3.12
C SER A 49 -26.62 -1.56 2.90
N ASP A 50 -27.74 -1.99 2.33
CA ASP A 50 -28.90 -1.13 2.09
C ASP A 50 -29.66 -0.83 3.40
N ASP A 51 -29.76 -1.81 4.28
CA ASP A 51 -30.57 -1.73 5.50
C ASP A 51 -29.79 -1.23 6.74
N GLY A 52 -28.45 -1.23 6.71
CA GLY A 52 -27.60 -0.90 7.85
C GLY A 52 -26.72 0.34 7.65
N ASP A 53 -26.24 0.91 8.76
CA ASP A 53 -25.54 2.21 8.77
C ASP A 53 -24.15 2.19 8.09
N VAL A 54 -23.49 1.03 8.03
CA VAL A 54 -22.15 0.86 7.45
C VAL A 54 -22.22 -0.16 6.32
N PRO A 55 -21.95 0.19 5.05
CA PRO A 55 -21.98 -0.80 3.98
C PRO A 55 -21.00 -1.95 4.23
N VAL A 56 -21.32 -3.15 3.76
CA VAL A 56 -20.51 -4.36 3.91
C VAL A 56 -20.29 -5.05 2.56
N ARG A 57 -19.26 -5.89 2.45
CA ARG A 57 -19.02 -6.67 1.23
C ARG A 57 -18.40 -8.03 1.51
N LEU A 58 -18.47 -8.92 0.53
CA LEU A 58 -17.74 -10.18 0.53
C LEU A 58 -16.28 -9.99 0.11
N GLN A 59 -15.37 -10.63 0.83
CA GLN A 59 -13.94 -10.71 0.52
C GLN A 59 -13.52 -12.18 0.44
N ALA A 60 -12.80 -12.56 -0.62
CA ALA A 60 -12.26 -13.91 -0.76
C ALA A 60 -11.16 -14.18 0.28
N PRO A 61 -10.99 -15.43 0.76
CA PRO A 61 -9.89 -15.80 1.63
C PRO A 61 -8.54 -15.62 0.93
N ALA A 62 -7.49 -15.38 1.71
CA ALA A 62 -6.13 -15.41 1.18
C ALA A 62 -5.78 -16.85 0.72
N PRO A 63 -4.93 -17.03 -0.32
CA PRO A 63 -4.55 -18.37 -0.81
C PRO A 63 -3.95 -19.30 0.25
N GLN A 64 -3.36 -18.72 1.30
CA GLN A 64 -2.74 -19.41 2.42
C GLN A 64 -3.60 -19.40 3.70
N ASP A 65 -4.86 -18.98 3.63
CA ASP A 65 -5.75 -18.99 4.80
C ASP A 65 -5.99 -20.45 5.22
N PRO A 66 -5.64 -20.85 6.46
CA PRO A 66 -5.82 -22.22 6.91
C PRO A 66 -7.30 -22.56 7.20
N ARG A 67 -8.20 -21.56 7.19
CA ARG A 67 -9.62 -21.75 7.47
C ARG A 67 -10.34 -22.25 6.23
N ASP A 68 -11.11 -23.31 6.42
CA ASP A 68 -11.96 -23.89 5.38
C ASP A 68 -13.26 -23.07 5.26
N VAL A 69 -13.18 -21.93 4.56
CA VAL A 69 -14.29 -20.98 4.34
C VAL A 69 -14.24 -20.42 2.93
N ASP A 70 -15.38 -19.95 2.43
CA ASP A 70 -15.50 -19.51 1.04
C ASP A 70 -15.37 -17.98 0.90
N ALA A 71 -15.69 -17.21 1.95
CA ALA A 71 -15.48 -15.76 2.02
C ALA A 71 -15.52 -15.22 3.46
N TYR A 72 -15.17 -13.93 3.58
CA TYR A 72 -15.36 -13.09 4.75
C TYR A 72 -16.37 -11.99 4.43
N LEU A 73 -17.26 -11.67 5.36
CA LEU A 73 -18.03 -10.42 5.33
C LEU A 73 -17.21 -9.37 6.07
N VAL A 74 -16.97 -8.22 5.43
CA VAL A 74 -16.15 -7.12 5.95
C VAL A 74 -16.87 -5.79 5.77
N ALA A 75 -16.59 -4.80 6.64
CA ALA A 75 -17.03 -3.43 6.41
C ALA A 75 -16.46 -2.88 5.09
N ASN A 76 -17.30 -2.12 4.39
CA ASN A 76 -17.01 -1.41 3.16
C ASN A 76 -17.56 0.03 3.24
N PRO A 77 -17.17 0.83 4.26
CA PRO A 77 -17.62 2.21 4.35
C PRO A 77 -17.36 2.91 3.03
N GLU A 78 -18.27 3.78 2.59
CA GLU A 78 -18.08 4.58 1.39
C GLU A 78 -16.88 5.51 1.60
N ARG A 79 -15.67 5.03 1.26
CA ARG A 79 -14.39 5.75 1.39
C ARG A 79 -14.25 6.90 0.37
N ARG A 80 -15.33 7.63 0.11
CA ARG A 80 -15.41 8.73 -0.85
C ARG A 80 -16.07 9.98 -0.25
N VAL A 81 -15.90 10.22 1.05
CA VAL A 81 -16.10 11.56 1.58
C VAL A 81 -14.92 12.44 1.13
N ARG A 82 -15.03 13.00 -0.09
CA ARG A 82 -14.03 13.95 -0.63
C ARG A 82 -14.19 15.36 -0.05
N ARG A 83 -15.21 15.59 0.78
CA ARG A 83 -15.47 16.90 1.40
C ARG A 83 -14.87 16.89 2.80
N PRO A 84 -13.97 17.84 3.13
CA PRO A 84 -13.48 17.94 4.49
C PRO A 84 -14.62 18.26 5.45
N THR A 85 -14.47 17.82 6.69
CA THR A 85 -15.21 18.39 7.82
C THR A 85 -14.45 19.61 8.34
N GLY A 86 -15.14 20.55 8.99
CA GLY A 86 -14.53 21.79 9.50
C GLY A 86 -14.59 22.98 8.53
N SER A 87 -13.89 24.05 8.90
CA SER A 87 -13.85 25.33 8.19
C SER A 87 -12.40 25.69 7.81
N ILE A 88 -12.20 26.63 6.90
CA ILE A 88 -10.84 27.11 6.56
C ILE A 88 -10.16 27.71 7.81
N ASP A 89 -10.93 28.41 8.63
CA ASP A 89 -10.42 29.13 9.81
C ASP A 89 -10.07 28.16 10.96
N ASP A 90 -10.82 27.07 11.12
CA ASP A 90 -10.63 26.11 12.21
C ASP A 90 -9.74 24.91 11.82
N GLY A 91 -9.63 24.65 10.52
CA GLY A 91 -8.95 23.50 9.94
C GLY A 91 -9.90 22.58 9.18
N LEU A 92 -9.40 22.05 8.07
CA LEU A 92 -10.10 21.10 7.21
C LEU A 92 -9.64 19.69 7.55
N ALA A 93 -10.54 18.88 8.11
CA ALA A 93 -10.32 17.50 8.50
C ALA A 93 -10.68 16.53 7.36
N PHE A 94 -9.82 15.54 7.12
CA PHE A 94 -9.94 14.58 6.04
C PHE A 94 -9.63 13.16 6.53
N GLU A 95 -10.42 12.19 6.10
CA GLU A 95 -10.12 10.78 6.31
C GLU A 95 -8.91 10.32 5.48
N THR A 96 -8.07 9.47 6.06
CA THR A 96 -6.90 8.90 5.37
C THR A 96 -7.31 7.73 4.47
N SER A 97 -7.01 7.84 3.18
CA SER A 97 -7.31 6.83 2.16
C SER A 97 -6.17 5.83 1.95
N ALA A 98 -6.47 4.61 1.50
CA ALA A 98 -5.46 3.58 1.20
C ALA A 98 -4.39 4.05 0.19
N SER A 99 -4.73 4.94 -0.73
CA SER A 99 -3.78 5.55 -1.66
C SER A 99 -2.77 6.46 -0.93
N GLN A 100 -3.19 7.19 0.11
CA GLN A 100 -2.29 7.98 0.95
C GLN A 100 -1.38 7.10 1.82
N TYR A 101 -1.88 5.94 2.29
CA TYR A 101 -1.02 4.93 2.95
C TYR A 101 0.08 4.43 1.99
N GLY A 102 -0.28 4.15 0.74
CA GLY A 102 0.68 3.77 -0.30
C GLY A 102 1.72 4.86 -0.56
N ALA A 103 1.25 6.07 -0.82
CA ALA A 103 2.10 7.23 -1.11
C ALA A 103 3.05 7.57 0.05
N LEU A 104 2.60 7.45 1.31
CA LEU A 104 3.49 7.67 2.44
C LEU A 104 4.58 6.59 2.54
N GLY A 105 4.23 5.31 2.30
CA GLY A 105 5.22 4.26 2.28
C GLY A 105 6.28 4.51 1.20
N GLU A 106 5.85 4.83 -0.01
CA GLU A 106 6.75 5.22 -1.09
C GLU A 106 7.66 6.39 -0.66
N ALA A 107 7.07 7.47 -0.14
CA ALA A 107 7.81 8.65 0.31
C ALA A 107 8.85 8.32 1.41
N LEU A 108 8.56 7.40 2.32
CA LEU A 108 9.52 6.97 3.34
C LEU A 108 10.73 6.23 2.76
N LEU A 109 10.56 5.55 1.62
CA LEU A 109 11.67 4.92 0.91
C LEU A 109 12.44 5.92 0.04
N THR A 110 11.71 6.86 -0.57
CA THR A 110 12.23 7.73 -1.65
C THR A 110 12.62 9.13 -1.20
N SER A 111 12.49 9.47 0.09
CA SER A 111 12.80 10.80 0.63
C SER A 111 14.26 11.24 0.50
N HIS A 112 15.18 10.32 0.24
CA HIS A 112 16.60 10.60 0.11
C HIS A 112 17.11 10.11 -1.24
N GLU A 113 17.52 11.04 -2.09
CA GLU A 113 18.12 10.71 -3.39
C GLU A 113 19.49 10.01 -3.22
N GLN A 114 20.26 10.42 -2.22
CA GLN A 114 21.54 9.83 -1.88
C GLN A 114 21.42 9.03 -0.58
N ASP A 115 21.92 7.80 -0.62
CA ASP A 115 22.00 6.86 0.49
C ASP A 115 20.68 6.66 1.26
N PRO A 116 19.56 6.35 0.57
CA PRO A 116 18.29 6.07 1.23
C PRO A 116 18.44 4.94 2.25
N PRO A 117 18.07 5.15 3.53
CA PRO A 117 18.46 4.29 4.65
C PRO A 117 18.15 2.80 4.44
N VAL A 118 16.96 2.50 3.90
CA VAL A 118 16.50 1.13 3.66
C VAL A 118 17.33 0.44 2.58
N LEU A 119 17.58 1.10 1.44
CA LEU A 119 18.33 0.51 0.35
C LEU A 119 19.84 0.46 0.66
N LEU A 120 20.36 1.43 1.40
CA LEU A 120 21.73 1.39 1.91
C LEU A 120 21.93 0.21 2.86
N ALA A 121 21.00 0.00 3.80
CA ALA A 121 21.03 -1.16 4.70
C ALA A 121 20.93 -2.48 3.91
N TYR A 122 20.09 -2.52 2.88
CA TYR A 122 19.99 -3.66 1.95
C TYR A 122 21.31 -3.94 1.24
N ALA A 123 21.94 -2.92 0.65
CA ALA A 123 23.21 -3.02 -0.05
C ALA A 123 24.32 -3.54 0.89
N ARG A 124 24.46 -2.94 2.08
CA ARG A 124 25.44 -3.37 3.10
C ARG A 124 25.27 -4.82 3.52
N ARG A 125 24.03 -5.30 3.64
CA ARG A 125 23.74 -6.68 4.04
C ARG A 125 24.01 -7.71 2.93
N THR A 126 23.87 -7.31 1.67
CA THR A 126 23.89 -8.23 0.51
C THR A 126 25.22 -8.24 -0.23
N LEU A 127 26.12 -7.29 0.05
CA LEU A 127 27.51 -7.36 -0.35
C LEU A 127 28.23 -8.39 0.52
N ASP A 128 28.67 -9.49 -0.11
CA ASP A 128 29.25 -10.65 0.58
C ASP A 128 30.47 -10.28 1.44
N GLY A 129 30.36 -10.53 2.75
CA GLY A 129 31.44 -10.92 3.67
C GLY A 129 32.58 -9.94 3.97
N ASP A 130 32.75 -8.87 3.20
CA ASP A 130 33.84 -7.91 3.37
C ASP A 130 33.30 -6.64 4.03
N GLN A 131 33.44 -6.57 5.36
CA GLN A 131 32.93 -5.45 6.17
C GLN A 131 33.62 -4.10 5.83
N ASP A 132 34.69 -4.13 5.03
CA ASP A 132 35.41 -2.93 4.58
C ASP A 132 34.85 -2.34 3.26
N ARG A 133 33.82 -2.96 2.66
CA ARG A 133 33.13 -2.40 1.49
C ARG A 133 32.02 -1.47 1.94
N ASP A 134 32.24 -0.16 1.86
CA ASP A 134 31.21 0.84 2.09
C ASP A 134 30.49 1.17 0.77
N PRO A 135 29.24 0.72 0.58
CA PRO A 135 28.47 1.06 -0.60
C PRO A 135 27.90 2.47 -0.51
N ALA A 136 27.78 3.12 -1.66
CA ALA A 136 26.92 4.28 -1.85
C ALA A 136 25.73 3.89 -2.73
N VAL A 137 24.55 4.42 -2.42
CA VAL A 137 23.31 4.15 -3.14
C VAL A 137 22.76 5.45 -3.70
N GLN A 138 22.62 5.54 -5.01
CA GLN A 138 21.92 6.63 -5.68
C GLN A 138 20.52 6.17 -6.09
N LEU A 139 19.50 6.88 -5.66
CA LEU A 139 18.10 6.64 -6.00
C LEU A 139 17.69 7.42 -7.27
N GLU A 140 16.76 6.84 -8.01
CA GLU A 140 15.99 7.44 -9.10
C GLU A 140 14.50 7.24 -8.79
N THR A 141 13.77 8.33 -8.55
CA THR A 141 12.36 8.31 -8.12
C THR A 141 11.36 8.30 -9.27
N ASP A 142 11.82 8.44 -10.51
CA ASP A 142 10.98 8.40 -11.73
C ASP A 142 11.67 7.54 -12.81
N PRO A 143 11.80 6.22 -12.59
CA PRO A 143 12.52 5.34 -13.50
C PRO A 143 11.73 5.03 -14.78
N ASP A 144 12.44 4.67 -15.85
CA ASP A 144 11.82 4.25 -17.10
C ASP A 144 10.92 2.99 -16.93
N PRO A 145 9.78 2.92 -17.64
CA PRO A 145 8.90 1.76 -17.59
C PRO A 145 9.56 0.50 -18.19
N VAL A 146 9.31 -0.63 -17.53
CA VAL A 146 9.77 -1.95 -17.97
C VAL A 146 8.68 -2.63 -18.78
N THR A 147 8.95 -2.87 -20.06
CA THR A 147 8.00 -3.53 -20.98
C THR A 147 8.45 -4.96 -21.29
N PHE A 148 7.56 -5.92 -21.08
CA PHE A 148 7.72 -7.32 -21.48
C PHE A 148 6.76 -7.66 -22.63
N ARG A 149 7.27 -8.32 -23.67
CA ARG A 149 6.46 -8.93 -24.73
C ARG A 149 6.63 -10.46 -24.70
N SER A 150 5.53 -11.17 -24.49
CA SER A 150 5.47 -12.62 -24.53
C SER A 150 5.76 -13.12 -25.94
N GLN A 151 6.78 -13.96 -26.11
CA GLN A 151 7.06 -14.58 -27.41
C GLN A 151 6.04 -15.67 -27.78
N GLU A 152 5.36 -16.26 -26.79
CA GLU A 152 4.39 -17.33 -26.99
C GLU A 152 3.00 -16.80 -27.37
N THR A 153 2.55 -15.74 -26.68
CA THR A 153 1.19 -15.19 -26.86
C THR A 153 1.16 -13.88 -27.64
N GLY A 154 2.30 -13.20 -27.79
CA GLY A 154 2.37 -11.86 -28.40
C GLY A 154 1.93 -10.72 -27.47
N ASP A 155 1.41 -11.04 -26.28
CA ASP A 155 0.91 -10.05 -25.32
C ASP A 155 2.04 -9.15 -24.82
N THR A 156 1.70 -7.88 -24.59
CA THR A 156 2.62 -6.90 -24.02
C THR A 156 2.10 -6.49 -22.65
N ALA A 157 2.96 -6.55 -21.64
CA ALA A 157 2.70 -6.08 -20.29
C ALA A 157 3.77 -5.06 -19.89
N THR A 158 3.35 -3.99 -19.23
CA THR A 158 4.24 -2.90 -18.82
C THR A 158 4.13 -2.70 -17.32
N TRP A 159 5.27 -2.50 -16.67
CA TRP A 159 5.37 -2.18 -15.26
C TRP A 159 6.22 -0.92 -15.11
N LEU A 160 5.70 0.07 -14.38
CA LEU A 160 6.47 1.24 -13.95
C LEU A 160 6.94 0.96 -12.51
N PRO A 161 8.25 0.81 -12.26
CA PRO A 161 8.77 0.69 -10.89
C PRO A 161 8.52 1.97 -10.10
N ASP A 162 8.28 1.85 -8.80
CA ASP A 162 8.10 3.01 -7.92
C ASP A 162 9.44 3.78 -7.73
N CYS A 163 10.57 3.07 -7.75
CA CYS A 163 11.88 3.69 -7.85
C CYS A 163 12.93 2.73 -8.41
N ALA A 164 14.05 3.27 -8.88
CA ALA A 164 15.26 2.52 -9.19
C ALA A 164 16.42 2.99 -8.32
N ALA A 165 17.44 2.16 -8.16
CA ALA A 165 18.65 2.57 -7.45
C ALA A 165 19.91 1.94 -8.03
N THR A 166 21.02 2.68 -7.98
CA THR A 166 22.33 2.19 -8.35
C THR A 166 23.18 2.06 -7.09
N VAL A 167 23.68 0.84 -6.84
CA VAL A 167 24.62 0.55 -5.76
C VAL A 167 26.03 0.59 -6.31
N THR A 168 26.88 1.42 -5.72
CA THR A 168 28.29 1.54 -6.08
C THR A 168 29.20 1.20 -4.92
N VAL A 169 30.36 0.62 -5.20
CA VAL A 169 31.44 0.39 -4.21
C VAL A 169 32.76 0.84 -4.82
N GLY A 170 33.49 1.71 -4.14
CA GLY A 170 34.74 2.27 -4.68
C GLY A 170 34.57 2.96 -6.04
N GLY A 171 33.38 3.48 -6.34
CA GLY A 171 33.03 4.12 -7.61
C GLY A 171 32.63 3.16 -8.74
N ALA A 172 32.71 1.84 -8.55
CA ALA A 172 32.22 0.86 -9.52
C ALA A 172 30.74 0.52 -9.27
N ILE A 173 29.94 0.37 -10.32
CA ILE A 173 28.56 -0.10 -10.21
C ILE A 173 28.57 -1.59 -9.90
N GLU A 174 28.02 -1.95 -8.75
CA GLU A 174 27.88 -3.33 -8.31
C GLU A 174 26.53 -3.89 -8.70
N ARG A 175 25.46 -3.11 -8.52
CA ARG A 175 24.08 -3.53 -8.77
C ARG A 175 23.20 -2.39 -9.24
N ARG A 176 22.16 -2.75 -10.00
CA ARG A 176 21.02 -1.88 -10.27
C ARG A 176 19.77 -2.53 -9.70
N LEU A 177 18.99 -1.76 -8.97
CA LEU A 177 17.79 -2.19 -8.28
C LEU A 177 16.59 -1.56 -8.97
N LEU A 178 15.51 -2.31 -9.15
CA LEU A 178 14.18 -1.82 -9.50
C LEU A 178 13.25 -2.18 -8.34
N CYS A 179 12.54 -1.21 -7.79
CA CYS A 179 11.77 -1.40 -6.57
C CYS A 179 10.28 -1.22 -6.84
N GLU A 180 9.49 -2.06 -6.17
CA GLU A 180 8.07 -1.88 -5.96
C GLU A 180 7.85 -1.75 -4.45
N VAL A 181 7.18 -0.69 -4.01
CA VAL A 181 6.88 -0.39 -2.61
C VAL A 181 5.43 -0.75 -2.31
N LYS A 182 5.22 -1.47 -1.22
CA LYS A 182 3.88 -1.77 -0.70
C LYS A 182 3.81 -1.43 0.77
N THR A 183 2.82 -0.62 1.14
CA THR A 183 2.48 -0.37 2.55
C THR A 183 1.47 -1.41 3.02
N GLY A 184 1.78 -2.10 4.12
CA GLY A 184 0.92 -3.11 4.72
C GLY A 184 0.66 -4.35 3.83
N ASN A 185 -0.55 -4.92 3.92
CA ASN A 185 -0.90 -6.22 3.32
C ASN A 185 -1.32 -6.17 1.83
N GLY A 186 -0.97 -5.10 1.11
CA GLY A 186 -1.29 -4.96 -0.32
C GLY A 186 -0.69 -6.10 -1.16
N SER A 187 -1.53 -6.77 -1.96
CA SER A 187 -1.06 -7.79 -2.92
C SER A 187 -0.67 -7.15 -4.25
N THR A 188 0.40 -7.63 -4.89
CA THR A 188 0.74 -7.30 -6.28
C THR A 188 -0.29 -7.91 -7.24
N GLU A 189 -0.71 -7.16 -8.25
CA GLU A 189 -1.56 -7.71 -9.32
C GLU A 189 -0.82 -8.80 -10.12
N ARG A 190 -1.56 -9.78 -10.67
CA ARG A 190 -0.97 -10.95 -11.34
C ARG A 190 -0.11 -10.58 -12.54
N ASP A 191 -0.53 -9.58 -13.32
CA ASP A 191 0.17 -9.15 -14.52
C ASP A 191 1.44 -8.35 -14.18
N GLN A 192 1.38 -7.50 -13.15
CA GLN A 192 2.55 -6.79 -12.61
C GLN A 192 3.62 -7.78 -12.16
N ARG A 193 3.23 -8.84 -11.42
CA ARG A 193 4.16 -9.87 -10.94
C ARG A 193 4.88 -10.58 -12.09
N ARG A 194 4.20 -10.81 -13.23
CA ARG A 194 4.81 -11.46 -14.40
C ARG A 194 5.91 -10.59 -15.01
N VAL A 195 5.66 -9.28 -15.15
CA VAL A 195 6.67 -8.34 -15.69
C VAL A 195 7.86 -8.22 -14.74
N MET A 196 7.61 -8.12 -13.43
CA MET A 196 8.66 -8.08 -12.40
C MET A 196 9.54 -9.34 -12.41
N GLN A 197 8.94 -10.53 -12.53
CA GLN A 197 9.68 -11.80 -12.61
C GLN A 197 10.55 -11.88 -13.86
N TRP A 198 10.04 -11.41 -15.00
CA TRP A 198 10.85 -11.30 -16.21
C TRP A 198 11.99 -10.30 -16.02
N ALA A 199 11.71 -9.11 -15.48
CA ALA A 199 12.73 -8.09 -15.23
C ALA A 199 13.85 -8.61 -14.32
N ALA A 200 13.51 -9.41 -13.30
CA ALA A 200 14.46 -10.06 -12.39
C ALA A 200 15.30 -11.17 -13.04
N SER A 201 14.90 -11.70 -14.20
CA SER A 201 15.66 -12.73 -14.92
C SER A 201 16.82 -12.16 -15.75
N GLU A 202 16.88 -10.84 -15.88
CA GLU A 202 17.85 -10.12 -16.70
C GLU A 202 19.12 -9.84 -15.89
N ARG A 203 20.30 -10.06 -16.48
CA ARG A 203 21.56 -10.20 -15.72
C ARG A 203 22.04 -8.95 -15.00
N ASP A 204 21.60 -7.76 -15.39
CA ASP A 204 22.16 -6.49 -14.92
C ASP A 204 21.23 -5.73 -13.96
N ARG A 205 20.17 -6.38 -13.46
CA ARG A 205 19.19 -5.76 -12.56
C ARG A 205 18.62 -6.75 -11.55
N GLU A 206 18.31 -6.22 -10.38
CA GLU A 206 17.67 -6.93 -9.29
C GLU A 206 16.33 -6.26 -9.00
N VAL A 207 15.26 -7.05 -8.86
CA VAL A 207 13.91 -6.51 -8.58
C VAL A 207 13.57 -6.73 -7.12
N LEU A 208 13.31 -5.65 -6.40
CA LEU A 208 12.96 -5.65 -4.99
C LEU A 208 11.45 -5.37 -4.83
N LEU A 209 10.81 -6.16 -3.97
CA LEU A 209 9.50 -5.83 -3.43
C LEU A 209 9.70 -5.40 -1.98
N VAL A 210 9.68 -4.09 -1.75
CA VAL A 210 9.89 -3.48 -0.44
C VAL A 210 8.54 -3.38 0.27
N ARG A 211 8.41 -4.05 1.41
CA ARG A 211 7.24 -3.92 2.27
C ARG A 211 7.56 -3.00 3.44
N LEU A 212 6.71 -2.00 3.62
CA LEU A 212 6.80 -1.09 4.74
C LEU A 212 5.61 -1.33 5.66
N ASP A 213 5.93 -1.72 6.88
CA ASP A 213 4.98 -1.85 7.97
C ASP A 213 4.91 -0.50 8.70
N VAL A 214 3.84 0.24 8.45
CA VAL A 214 3.54 1.49 9.15
C VAL A 214 2.45 1.20 10.16
N GLU A 215 2.84 1.02 11.43
CA GLU A 215 1.99 0.45 12.48
C GLU A 215 0.93 1.42 13.02
N ALA A 216 1.10 2.73 12.87
CA ALA A 216 0.15 3.73 13.34
C ALA A 216 0.16 4.97 12.45
N LEU A 217 -0.84 5.09 11.57
CA LEU A 217 -1.15 6.35 10.89
C LEU A 217 -2.47 6.91 11.42
N PRO A 218 -2.63 8.23 11.40
CA PRO A 218 -3.86 8.83 11.87
C PRO A 218 -5.00 8.47 10.90
N ASP A 219 -6.16 8.10 11.45
CA ASP A 219 -7.38 7.84 10.67
C ASP A 219 -7.89 9.12 9.98
N GLU A 220 -7.57 10.29 10.57
CA GLU A 220 -7.91 11.61 10.07
C GLU A 220 -6.72 12.56 10.19
N TYR A 221 -6.54 13.46 9.21
CA TYR A 221 -5.61 14.58 9.32
C TYR A 221 -6.34 15.90 9.16
N THR A 222 -5.91 16.93 9.90
CA THR A 222 -6.39 18.30 9.78
C THR A 222 -5.36 19.16 9.06
N ALA A 223 -5.74 19.76 7.95
CA ALA A 223 -4.93 20.77 7.26
C ALA A 223 -5.35 22.17 7.72
N ARG A 224 -4.36 22.99 8.11
CA ARG A 224 -4.54 24.44 8.34
C ARG A 224 -3.85 25.19 7.21
N ILE A 225 -4.55 26.17 6.65
CA ILE A 225 -4.05 26.94 5.51
C ILE A 225 -3.90 28.38 5.99
N GLN A 226 -2.68 28.92 5.87
CA GLN A 226 -2.40 30.32 6.14
C GLN A 226 -1.92 30.99 4.86
N GLU A 227 -2.59 32.07 4.47
CA GLU A 227 -2.10 32.94 3.41
C GLU A 227 -1.01 33.86 3.97
N ILE A 228 0.15 33.91 3.30
CA ILE A 228 1.23 34.83 3.63
C ILE A 228 1.12 36.00 2.66
N GLU A 229 0.88 37.19 3.20
CA GLU A 229 0.88 38.42 2.40
C GLU A 229 2.30 38.72 1.90
N PRO A 230 2.45 39.14 0.62
CA PRO A 230 3.75 39.51 0.09
C PRO A 230 4.30 40.73 0.85
N GLN A 231 5.41 40.54 1.56
CA GLN A 231 6.17 41.66 2.12
C GLN A 231 7.13 42.21 1.06
N GLU A 232 7.25 43.53 0.97
CA GLU A 232 8.35 44.12 0.21
C GLU A 232 9.68 43.68 0.87
N PRO A 233 10.63 43.13 0.11
CA PRO A 233 11.82 42.51 0.67
C PRO A 233 12.77 43.57 1.25
N ASP A 234 12.63 43.86 2.54
CA ASP A 234 13.62 44.64 3.29
C ASP A 234 14.74 43.71 3.81
N ARG A 235 15.83 43.73 3.03
CA ARG A 235 17.23 43.33 3.31
C ARG A 235 17.53 42.05 4.11
N GLU A 236 18.22 41.17 3.39
CA GLU A 236 19.15 40.12 3.84
C GLU A 236 18.49 38.85 4.40
N TRP A 237 18.07 37.98 3.48
CA TRP A 237 17.90 36.56 3.78
C TRP A 237 19.30 35.99 4.06
N ILE A 238 19.61 35.78 5.34
CA ILE A 238 20.74 34.94 5.74
C ILE A 238 20.26 33.50 5.59
N ASP A 239 20.87 32.80 4.65
CA ASP A 239 20.69 31.38 4.36
C ASP A 239 21.39 30.58 5.47
N ASP A 240 20.73 30.44 6.62
CA ASP A 240 21.14 29.47 7.64
C ASP A 240 20.44 28.15 7.33
N ASP A 241 21.08 27.36 6.48
CA ASP A 241 20.86 25.91 6.31
C ASP A 241 21.04 25.23 7.67
N ALA A 242 19.96 25.15 8.44
CA ALA A 242 19.85 24.27 9.60
C ALA A 242 18.73 23.27 9.30
N ASP A 243 19.09 21.99 9.18
CA ASP A 243 18.17 20.86 9.23
C ASP A 243 17.41 20.89 10.57
N LEU A 244 16.29 21.59 10.60
CA LEU A 244 15.39 21.60 11.76
C LEU A 244 14.60 20.29 11.75
N THR A 245 14.85 19.46 12.75
CA THR A 245 14.05 18.25 12.96
C THR A 245 12.65 18.61 13.45
N LEU A 246 11.67 17.76 13.13
CA LEU A 246 10.23 17.92 13.45
C LEU A 246 9.86 18.26 14.91
N GLY A 247 10.81 18.24 15.85
CA GLY A 247 10.60 18.63 17.25
C GLY A 247 10.55 20.14 17.52
N GLU A 248 10.85 20.98 16.55
CA GLU A 248 11.02 22.43 16.76
C GLU A 248 9.82 23.30 16.33
N PHE A 249 8.75 22.66 15.85
CA PHE A 249 7.46 23.31 15.60
C PHE A 249 6.46 22.92 16.70
N GLN A 250 6.43 23.68 17.81
CA GLN A 250 5.36 23.65 18.82
C GLN A 250 4.64 25.00 18.90
#